data_AF-A0A4R5XD19-F1
#
_entry.id   AF-A0A4R5XD19-F1
#
_cell.length_a   1.000
_cell.length_b   1.000
_cell.length_c   1.000
_cell.angle_alpha   90.00
_cell.angle_beta   90.00
_cell.angle_gamma   90.00
#
_symmetry.space_group_name_H-M   'P 1'
#
loop_
_entity.id
_entity.type
_entity.pdbx_description
1 polymer ?
#
loop_
_entity_poly.entity_id
_entity_poly.type
_entity_poly.pdbx_seq_one_letter_code
_entity_poly.pdbx_strand_id
1 'polypeptide(L)'
;MLADEGPRGLSHLKVDRQAGVPDGTTSFYYRTRAALLQGIADQLVRYDAEVFTEVFKDAPNSSGRVIAGMLADQLLAVRSEPQLSWTRARLELTMSARRDPGVASGFRQISESYRALVERLVLALHHDNGLDVDHALCDEQTSVLMAYLSGQTFALSNDSPEVLTRQDIERQIRAVLVGVAVEHAARQTPSSDSSGVRAK
;
A
#
# COMPACT_ATOMS: atom_id res chain seq x y z
N MET A 1 3.44 -21.39 -1.49
CA MET A 1 3.19 -21.78 -2.89
C MET A 1 3.18 -20.58 -3.84
N LEU A 2 2.15 -19.73 -3.86
CA LEU A 2 2.10 -18.61 -4.81
C LEU A 2 3.21 -17.58 -4.55
N ALA A 3 3.51 -17.32 -3.27
CA ALA A 3 4.61 -16.47 -2.84
C ALA A 3 6.00 -17.01 -3.22
N ASP A 4 6.16 -18.33 -3.31
CA ASP A 4 7.47 -18.99 -3.46
C ASP A 4 7.75 -19.42 -4.91
N GLU A 5 6.73 -19.96 -5.58
CA GLU A 5 6.85 -20.54 -6.93
C GLU A 5 6.17 -19.67 -8.01
N GLY A 6 5.58 -18.55 -7.61
CA GLY A 6 4.80 -17.67 -8.48
C GLY A 6 3.58 -18.37 -9.10
N PRO A 7 2.88 -17.70 -10.04
CA PRO A 7 1.66 -18.23 -10.64
C PRO A 7 1.89 -19.55 -11.37
N ARG A 8 3.04 -19.71 -12.04
CA ARG A 8 3.35 -20.91 -12.85
C ARG A 8 3.55 -22.16 -12.01
N GLY A 9 3.97 -22.01 -10.74
CA GLY A 9 4.11 -23.12 -9.81
C GLY A 9 2.79 -23.71 -9.35
N LEU A 10 1.67 -23.01 -9.53
CA LEU A 10 0.38 -23.39 -8.97
C LEU A 10 -0.41 -24.35 -9.89
N SER A 11 -0.78 -25.52 -9.35
CA SER A 11 -1.73 -26.46 -9.96
C SER A 11 -2.66 -27.06 -8.90
N HIS A 12 -3.86 -27.47 -9.30
CA HIS A 12 -4.83 -28.10 -8.39
C HIS A 12 -4.23 -29.28 -7.63
N LEU A 13 -3.53 -30.18 -8.33
CA LEU A 13 -2.89 -31.33 -7.73
C LEU A 13 -1.84 -30.95 -6.68
N LYS A 14 -1.04 -29.90 -6.94
CA LYS A 14 -0.06 -29.43 -5.95
C LYS A 14 -0.77 -28.81 -4.73
N VAL A 15 -1.87 -28.08 -4.94
CA VAL A 15 -2.70 -27.54 -3.84
C VAL A 15 -3.28 -28.68 -3.00
N ASP A 16 -3.86 -29.71 -3.63
CA ASP A 16 -4.42 -30.87 -2.94
C ASP A 16 -3.38 -31.55 -2.06
N ARG A 17 -2.20 -31.83 -2.64
CA ARG A 17 -1.08 -32.47 -1.93
C ARG A 17 -0.56 -31.60 -0.79
N GLN A 18 -0.42 -30.29 -1.00
CA GLN A 18 0.04 -29.37 0.03
C GLN A 18 -0.98 -29.25 1.18
N ALA A 19 -2.27 -29.31 0.88
CA ALA A 19 -3.35 -29.25 1.86
C ALA A 19 -3.65 -30.60 2.53
N GLY A 20 -3.06 -31.70 2.06
CA GLY A 20 -3.30 -33.05 2.58
C GLY A 20 -4.71 -33.58 2.30
N VAL A 21 -5.38 -33.06 1.27
CA VAL A 21 -6.72 -33.50 0.84
C VAL A 21 -6.63 -34.47 -0.34
N PRO A 22 -7.68 -35.26 -0.63
CA PRO A 22 -7.66 -36.18 -1.78
C PRO A 22 -7.40 -35.47 -3.11
N ASP A 23 -6.67 -36.14 -4.00
CA ASP A 23 -6.43 -35.66 -5.37
C ASP A 23 -7.76 -35.35 -6.07
N GLY A 24 -7.90 -34.14 -6.62
CA GLY A 24 -9.10 -33.66 -7.30
C GLY A 24 -10.03 -32.81 -6.43
N THR A 25 -9.77 -32.68 -5.13
CA THR A 25 -10.57 -31.84 -4.21
C THR A 25 -10.57 -30.38 -4.65
N THR A 26 -9.42 -29.81 -4.97
CA THR A 26 -9.31 -28.41 -5.41
C THR A 26 -9.99 -28.23 -6.76
N SER A 27 -9.83 -29.18 -7.68
CA SER A 27 -10.48 -29.15 -9.01
C SER A 27 -12.01 -29.26 -8.93
N PHE A 28 -12.53 -29.88 -7.86
CA PHE A 28 -13.97 -29.95 -7.60
C PHE A 28 -14.54 -28.56 -7.30
N TYR A 29 -13.85 -27.74 -6.50
CA TYR A 29 -14.28 -26.37 -6.18
C TYR A 29 -13.88 -25.34 -7.25
N TYR A 30 -12.68 -25.47 -7.80
CA TYR A 30 -12.10 -24.57 -8.78
C TYR A 30 -11.83 -25.33 -10.06
N ARG A 31 -12.81 -25.39 -10.96
CA ARG A 31 -12.74 -26.23 -12.17
C ARG A 31 -11.59 -25.86 -13.11
N THR A 32 -11.23 -24.59 -13.16
CA THR A 32 -10.22 -24.05 -14.07
C THR A 32 -9.12 -23.37 -13.29
N ARG A 33 -7.95 -23.28 -13.91
CA ARG A 33 -6.83 -22.55 -13.34
C ARG A 33 -7.17 -21.08 -13.07
N ALA A 34 -7.99 -20.46 -13.94
CA ALA A 34 -8.47 -19.10 -13.74
C ALA A 34 -9.38 -19.01 -12.49
N ALA A 35 -10.31 -19.96 -12.31
CA ALA A 35 -11.16 -20.02 -11.13
C ALA A 35 -10.35 -20.20 -9.83
N LEU A 36 -9.29 -21.00 -9.87
CA LEU A 36 -8.38 -21.16 -8.71
C LEU A 36 -7.66 -19.86 -8.37
N LEU A 37 -7.13 -19.14 -9.37
CA LEU A 37 -6.49 -17.84 -9.15
C LEU A 37 -7.46 -16.79 -8.62
N GLN A 38 -8.70 -16.77 -9.14
CA GLN A 38 -9.75 -15.90 -8.62
C GLN A 38 -10.06 -16.22 -7.15
N GLY A 39 -10.23 -17.49 -6.79
CA GLY A 39 -10.49 -17.90 -5.41
C GLY A 39 -9.36 -17.49 -4.45
N ILE A 40 -8.11 -17.55 -4.90
CA ILE A 40 -6.95 -17.06 -4.13
C ILE A 40 -6.99 -15.54 -3.98
N ALA A 41 -7.28 -14.81 -5.07
CA ALA A 41 -7.41 -13.36 -5.01
C ALA A 41 -8.51 -12.92 -4.02
N ASP A 42 -9.68 -13.55 -4.09
CA ASP A 42 -10.79 -13.28 -3.17
C ASP A 42 -10.40 -13.54 -1.72
N GLN A 43 -9.63 -14.59 -1.46
CA GLN A 43 -9.13 -14.89 -0.12
C GLN A 43 -8.11 -13.85 0.36
N LEU A 44 -7.18 -13.41 -0.50
CA LEU A 44 -6.23 -12.35 -0.15
C LEU A 44 -6.93 -11.03 0.14
N VAL A 45 -7.94 -10.66 -0.66
CA VAL A 45 -8.75 -9.45 -0.42
C VAL A 45 -9.47 -9.53 0.94
N ARG A 46 -10.01 -10.70 1.30
CA ARG A 46 -10.59 -10.90 2.64
C ARG A 46 -9.58 -10.68 3.75
N TYR A 47 -8.40 -11.29 3.65
CA TYR A 47 -7.33 -11.10 4.63
C TYR A 47 -6.86 -9.65 4.73
N ASP A 48 -6.75 -8.96 3.60
CA ASP A 48 -6.39 -7.55 3.58
C ASP A 48 -7.43 -6.67 4.27
N ALA A 49 -8.71 -6.95 4.04
CA ALA A 49 -9.79 -6.21 4.69
C ALA A 49 -9.80 -6.45 6.20
N GLU A 50 -9.58 -7.69 6.65
CA GLU A 50 -9.48 -8.06 8.06
C GLU A 50 -8.30 -7.36 8.74
N VAL A 51 -7.10 -7.44 8.14
CA VAL A 51 -5.89 -6.78 8.66
C VAL A 51 -6.09 -5.26 8.68
N PHE A 52 -6.59 -4.66 7.60
CA PHE A 52 -6.84 -3.22 7.56
C PHE A 52 -7.82 -2.79 8.65
N THR A 53 -8.93 -3.51 8.81
CA THR A 53 -9.94 -3.20 9.80
C THR A 53 -9.38 -3.29 11.21
N GLU A 54 -8.65 -4.35 11.53
CA GLU A 54 -8.11 -4.54 12.88
C GLU A 54 -7.01 -3.52 13.22
N VAL A 55 -6.07 -3.30 12.30
CA VAL A 55 -4.93 -2.41 12.53
C VAL A 55 -5.35 -0.94 12.61
N PHE A 56 -6.32 -0.53 11.78
CA PHE A 56 -6.69 0.89 11.65
C PHE A 56 -8.06 1.25 12.23
N LYS A 57 -8.67 0.38 13.06
CA LYS A 57 -9.98 0.63 13.71
C LYS A 57 -10.04 1.95 14.47
N ASP A 58 -8.93 2.33 15.13
CA ASP A 58 -8.84 3.54 15.96
C ASP A 58 -8.36 4.77 15.19
N ALA A 59 -7.95 4.61 13.93
CA ALA A 59 -7.44 5.70 13.09
C ALA A 59 -8.40 6.89 12.94
N PRO A 60 -9.75 6.71 12.84
CA PRO A 60 -10.68 7.83 12.72
C PRO A 60 -10.64 8.83 13.89
N ASN A 61 -10.25 8.38 15.09
CA ASN A 61 -10.22 9.19 16.31
C ASN A 61 -8.78 9.47 16.80
N SER A 62 -7.79 9.19 15.95
CA SER A 62 -6.37 9.26 16.31
C SER A 62 -5.71 10.52 15.74
N SER A 63 -4.67 11.02 16.43
CA SER A 63 -3.82 12.10 15.91
C SER A 63 -3.00 11.62 14.71
N GLY A 64 -2.50 12.56 13.91
CA GLY A 64 -1.69 12.23 12.73
C GLY A 64 -0.43 11.43 13.12
N ARG A 65 0.17 11.75 14.27
CA ARG A 65 1.31 10.99 14.81
C ARG A 65 0.96 9.52 15.07
N VAL A 66 -0.21 9.24 15.66
CA VAL A 66 -0.64 7.87 15.97
C VAL A 66 -0.89 7.09 14.68
N ILE A 67 -1.56 7.69 13.69
CA ILE A 67 -1.80 7.05 12.39
C ILE A 67 -0.48 6.74 11.66
N ALA A 68 0.49 7.67 11.69
CA ALA A 68 1.82 7.44 11.12
C ALA A 68 2.53 6.24 11.79
N GLY A 69 2.38 6.10 13.11
CA GLY A 69 2.87 4.96 13.86
C GLY A 69 2.21 3.64 13.45
N MET A 70 0.88 3.61 13.29
CA MET A 70 0.15 2.43 12.79
C MET A 70 0.62 2.01 11.39
N LEU A 71 0.85 2.96 10.48
CA LEU A 71 1.40 2.68 9.15
C LEU A 71 2.84 2.14 9.24
N ALA A 72 3.66 2.67 10.15
CA ALA A 72 5.01 2.16 10.37
C ALA A 72 5.01 0.72 10.89
N ASP A 73 4.16 0.41 11.87
CA ASP A 73 4.01 -0.94 12.42
C ASP A 73 3.52 -1.92 11.34
N GLN A 74 2.54 -1.51 10.52
CA GLN A 74 2.05 -2.31 9.41
C GLN A 74 3.12 -2.56 8.34
N LEU A 75 3.97 -1.57 8.05
CA LEU A 75 5.05 -1.71 7.09
C LEU A 75 6.13 -2.68 7.58
N LEU A 76 6.45 -2.66 8.88
CA LEU A 76 7.38 -3.62 9.49
C LEU A 76 6.80 -5.04 9.48
N ALA A 77 5.50 -5.19 9.68
CA ALA A 77 4.83 -6.49 9.66
C ALA A 77 4.96 -7.21 8.32
N VAL A 78 5.15 -6.50 7.20
CA VAL A 78 5.34 -7.07 5.85
C VAL A 78 6.49 -8.08 5.80
N ARG A 79 7.48 -7.99 6.69
CA ARG A 79 8.63 -8.92 6.73
C ARG A 79 8.36 -10.23 7.46
N SER A 80 7.22 -10.34 8.13
CA SER A 80 6.87 -11.48 8.97
C SER A 80 5.73 -12.26 8.36
N GLU A 81 5.69 -13.57 8.63
CA GLU A 81 4.55 -14.39 8.24
C GLU A 81 3.35 -14.14 9.17
N PRO A 82 2.10 -14.18 8.65
CA PRO A 82 1.72 -14.52 7.27
C PRO A 82 1.79 -13.36 6.24
N GLN A 83 2.05 -12.12 6.68
CA GLN A 83 1.99 -10.92 5.84
C GLN A 83 2.99 -10.94 4.68
N LEU A 84 4.19 -11.49 4.88
CA LEU A 84 5.21 -11.63 3.84
C LEU A 84 4.68 -12.46 2.67
N SER A 85 4.20 -13.68 2.95
CA SER A 85 3.65 -14.55 1.91
C SER A 85 2.41 -13.96 1.24
N TRP A 86 1.52 -13.32 2.00
CA TRP A 86 0.34 -12.66 1.43
C TRP A 86 0.70 -11.50 0.51
N THR A 87 1.67 -10.68 0.90
CA THR A 87 2.10 -9.53 0.09
C THR A 87 2.79 -9.98 -1.18
N ARG A 88 3.69 -10.98 -1.12
CA ARG A 88 4.31 -11.58 -2.30
C ARG A 88 3.27 -12.17 -3.25
N ALA A 89 2.32 -12.94 -2.72
CA ALA A 89 1.23 -13.51 -3.50
C ALA A 89 0.38 -12.42 -4.18
N ARG A 90 0.09 -11.31 -3.50
CA ARG A 90 -0.63 -10.16 -4.08
C ARG A 90 0.16 -9.51 -5.21
N LEU A 91 1.47 -9.31 -5.05
CA LEU A 91 2.33 -8.70 -6.07
C LEU A 91 2.33 -9.54 -7.36
N GLU A 92 2.44 -10.87 -7.23
CA GLU A 92 2.35 -11.82 -8.35
C GLU A 92 0.98 -11.74 -9.07
N LEU A 93 -0.12 -11.62 -8.31
CA LEU A 93 -1.46 -11.52 -8.89
C LEU A 93 -1.75 -10.16 -9.50
N THR A 94 -1.27 -9.07 -8.92
CA THR A 94 -1.56 -7.69 -9.37
C THR A 94 -1.13 -7.49 -10.83
N MET A 95 0.04 -8.04 -11.21
CA MET A 95 0.53 -7.96 -12.60
C MET A 95 -0.31 -8.82 -13.57
N SER A 96 -0.91 -9.90 -13.07
CA SER A 96 -1.76 -10.81 -13.85
C SER A 96 -3.22 -10.34 -13.93
N ALA A 97 -3.68 -9.59 -12.93
CA ALA A 97 -5.06 -9.11 -12.74
C ALA A 97 -5.51 -8.09 -13.80
N ARG A 98 -4.58 -7.47 -14.54
CA ARG A 98 -4.95 -6.54 -15.65
C ARG A 98 -5.84 -7.18 -16.71
N ARG A 99 -5.86 -8.51 -16.79
CA ARG A 99 -6.68 -9.29 -17.74
C ARG A 99 -7.98 -9.81 -17.13
N ASP A 100 -8.18 -9.62 -15.83
CA ASP A 100 -9.36 -10.11 -15.09
C ASP A 100 -9.96 -8.97 -14.25
N PRO A 101 -11.06 -8.33 -14.71
CA PRO A 101 -11.70 -7.23 -14.01
C PRO A 101 -12.21 -7.60 -12.61
N GLY A 102 -12.56 -8.86 -12.36
CA GLY A 102 -13.06 -9.35 -11.07
C GLY A 102 -11.98 -9.26 -10.00
N VAL A 103 -10.84 -9.92 -10.24
CA VAL A 103 -9.63 -9.82 -9.39
C VAL A 103 -9.22 -8.37 -9.15
N ALA A 104 -9.22 -7.54 -10.20
CA ALA A 104 -8.78 -6.16 -10.10
C ALA A 104 -9.66 -5.30 -9.19
N SER A 105 -10.96 -5.61 -9.07
CA SER A 105 -11.91 -4.80 -8.28
C SER A 105 -11.66 -4.90 -6.77
N GLY A 106 -11.43 -6.10 -6.24
CA GLY A 106 -11.18 -6.30 -4.81
C GLY A 106 -9.88 -5.67 -4.34
N PHE A 107 -8.79 -5.84 -5.10
CA PHE A 107 -7.52 -5.16 -4.78
C PHE A 107 -7.63 -3.64 -4.86
N ARG A 108 -8.40 -3.11 -5.81
CA ARG A 108 -8.66 -1.66 -5.91
C ARG A 108 -9.37 -1.13 -4.68
N GLN A 109 -10.38 -1.83 -4.17
CA GLN A 109 -11.10 -1.44 -2.96
C GLN A 109 -10.15 -1.36 -1.75
N ILE A 110 -9.24 -2.33 -1.61
CA ILE A 110 -8.21 -2.28 -0.56
C ILE A 110 -7.29 -1.06 -0.76
N SER A 111 -6.81 -0.81 -1.98
CA SER A 111 -5.99 0.37 -2.27
C SER A 111 -6.70 1.70 -1.95
N GLU A 112 -8.00 1.79 -2.21
CA GLU A 112 -8.83 2.95 -1.87
C GLU A 112 -8.94 3.15 -0.36
N SER A 113 -9.07 2.07 0.42
CA SER A 113 -9.05 2.14 1.89
C SER A 113 -7.73 2.68 2.43
N TYR A 114 -6.59 2.22 1.89
CA TYR A 114 -5.28 2.76 2.27
C TYR A 114 -5.10 4.23 1.84
N ARG A 115 -5.58 4.61 0.66
CA ARG A 115 -5.59 6.03 0.24
C ARG A 115 -6.37 6.90 1.23
N ALA A 116 -7.58 6.49 1.60
CA ALA A 116 -8.41 7.23 2.56
C ALA A 116 -7.76 7.33 3.96
N LEU A 117 -7.00 6.31 4.36
CA LEU A 117 -6.21 6.36 5.60
C LEU A 117 -5.06 7.38 5.51
N VAL A 118 -4.36 7.42 4.38
CA VAL A 118 -3.26 8.37 4.16
C VAL A 118 -3.79 9.81 4.06
N GLU A 119 -4.92 10.05 3.40
CA GLU A 119 -5.61 11.35 3.40
C GLU A 119 -5.94 11.81 4.83
N ARG A 120 -6.47 10.90 5.65
CA ARG A 120 -6.76 11.19 7.06
C ARG A 120 -5.50 11.53 7.85
N LEU A 121 -4.41 10.79 7.63
CA LEU A 121 -3.12 11.11 8.24
C LEU A 121 -2.68 12.54 7.88
N VAL A 122 -2.71 12.89 6.60
CA VAL A 122 -2.29 14.22 6.11
C VAL A 122 -3.14 15.31 6.76
N LEU A 123 -4.46 15.19 6.69
CA LEU A 123 -5.38 16.17 7.29
C LEU A 123 -5.19 16.30 8.81
N ALA A 124 -5.03 15.17 9.51
CA ALA A 124 -4.79 15.18 10.94
C ALA A 124 -3.47 15.88 11.30
N LEU A 125 -2.41 15.69 10.51
CA LEU A 125 -1.14 16.37 10.72
C LEU A 125 -1.21 17.88 10.46
N HIS A 126 -1.99 18.33 9.48
CA HIS A 126 -2.21 19.76 9.24
C HIS A 126 -2.96 20.38 10.42
N HIS A 127 -4.03 19.73 10.87
CA HIS A 127 -4.79 20.16 12.05
C HIS A 127 -3.92 20.18 13.33
N ASP A 128 -3.16 19.12 13.60
CA ASP A 128 -2.26 19.01 14.76
C ASP A 128 -1.22 20.15 14.81
N ASN A 129 -0.82 20.68 13.64
CA ASN A 129 0.15 21.76 13.52
C ASN A 129 -0.50 23.15 13.38
N GLY A 130 -1.83 23.25 13.40
CA GLY A 130 -2.56 24.51 13.24
C GLY A 130 -2.38 25.16 11.87
N LEU A 131 -2.15 24.36 10.82
CA LEU A 131 -2.00 24.83 9.45
C LEU A 131 -3.36 24.92 8.75
N ASP A 132 -3.53 25.94 7.91
CA ASP A 132 -4.68 26.01 7.02
C ASP A 132 -4.65 24.88 5.99
N VAL A 133 -5.83 24.31 5.69
CA VAL A 133 -5.95 23.18 4.77
C VAL A 133 -5.90 23.68 3.32
N ASP A 134 -4.72 23.59 2.70
CA ASP A 134 -4.58 23.65 1.25
C ASP A 134 -4.86 22.26 0.65
N HIS A 135 -6.00 22.13 -0.01
CA HIS A 135 -6.42 20.86 -0.62
C HIS A 135 -5.46 20.37 -1.71
N ALA A 136 -4.86 21.26 -2.49
CA ALA A 136 -3.93 20.86 -3.55
C ALA A 136 -2.63 20.29 -2.96
N LEU A 137 -2.14 20.91 -1.88
CA LEU A 137 -1.02 20.38 -1.12
C LEU A 137 -1.34 19.03 -0.47
N CYS A 138 -2.53 18.90 0.14
CA CYS A 138 -2.94 17.65 0.78
C CYS A 138 -3.03 16.50 -0.24
N ASP A 139 -3.61 16.73 -1.41
CA ASP A 139 -3.72 15.74 -2.47
C ASP A 139 -2.34 15.30 -2.98
N GLU A 140 -1.42 16.25 -3.17
CA GLU A 140 -0.05 15.95 -3.58
C GLU A 140 0.70 15.15 -2.51
N GLN A 141 0.60 15.57 -1.25
CA GLN A 141 1.18 14.86 -0.10
C GLN A 141 0.66 13.43 0.01
N THR A 142 -0.65 13.22 -0.14
CA THR A 142 -1.27 11.90 -0.15
C THR A 142 -0.70 11.04 -1.28
N SER A 143 -0.65 11.58 -2.51
CA SER A 143 -0.14 10.85 -3.67
C SER A 143 1.33 10.43 -3.51
N VAL A 144 2.20 11.36 -3.09
CA VAL A 144 3.63 11.06 -2.92
C VAL A 144 3.86 10.08 -1.77
N LEU A 145 3.13 10.24 -0.66
CA LEU A 145 3.23 9.32 0.48
C LEU A 145 2.74 7.91 0.11
N MET A 146 1.66 7.79 -0.67
CA MET A 146 1.19 6.50 -1.19
C MET A 146 2.24 5.82 -2.08
N ALA A 147 2.90 6.57 -2.96
CA ALA A 147 3.97 6.06 -3.80
C ALA A 147 5.17 5.56 -2.98
N TYR A 148 5.58 6.34 -1.97
CA TYR A 148 6.62 5.96 -1.04
C TYR A 148 6.28 4.67 -0.27
N LEU A 149 5.10 4.60 0.35
CA LEU A 149 4.67 3.44 1.13
C LEU A 149 4.60 2.18 0.25
N SER A 150 4.07 2.30 -0.97
CA SER A 150 4.00 1.20 -1.93
C SER A 150 5.40 0.70 -2.33
N GLY A 151 6.35 1.63 -2.55
CA GLY A 151 7.75 1.30 -2.83
C GLY A 151 8.41 0.55 -1.67
N GLN A 152 8.18 1.01 -0.43
CA GLN A 152 8.71 0.33 0.75
C GLN A 152 8.07 -1.06 0.95
N THR A 153 6.76 -1.21 0.79
CA THR A 153 6.09 -2.53 0.86
C THR A 153 6.67 -3.49 -0.17
N PHE A 154 6.90 -3.03 -1.40
CA PHE A 154 7.52 -3.83 -2.46
C PHE A 154 8.95 -4.24 -2.07
N ALA A 155 9.79 -3.27 -1.67
CA ALA A 155 11.18 -3.52 -1.31
C ALA A 155 11.31 -4.50 -0.13
N LEU A 156 10.53 -4.30 0.94
CA LEU A 156 10.55 -5.15 2.13
C LEU A 156 10.05 -6.57 1.83
N SER A 157 9.08 -6.71 0.94
CA SER A 157 8.60 -8.03 0.48
C SER A 157 9.62 -8.75 -0.40
N ASN A 158 10.52 -8.02 -1.04
CA ASN A 158 11.48 -8.55 -2.00
C ASN A 158 12.91 -8.61 -1.43
N ASP A 159 13.03 -9.09 -0.19
CA ASP A 159 14.29 -9.36 0.51
C ASP A 159 15.26 -8.16 0.54
N SER A 160 14.73 -6.93 0.57
CA SER A 160 15.56 -5.75 0.80
C SER A 160 16.44 -5.97 2.03
N PRO A 161 17.76 -5.69 1.98
CA PRO A 161 18.65 -5.82 3.13
C PRO A 161 18.49 -4.66 4.12
N GLU A 162 17.70 -3.63 3.78
CA GLU A 162 17.52 -2.43 4.59
C GLU A 162 16.91 -2.77 5.95
N VAL A 163 17.48 -2.31 7.05
CA VAL A 163 16.93 -2.52 8.39
C VAL A 163 16.31 -1.21 8.84
N LEU A 164 14.97 -1.15 8.81
CA LEU A 164 14.20 0.01 9.26
C LEU A 164 13.63 -0.26 10.64
N THR A 165 13.72 0.73 11.51
CA THR A 165 12.95 0.77 12.75
C THR A 165 11.63 1.51 12.55
N ARG A 166 10.71 1.35 13.50
CA ARG A 166 9.46 2.14 13.54
C ARG A 166 9.73 3.64 13.48
N GLN A 167 10.76 4.10 14.19
CA GLN A 167 11.17 5.50 14.22
C GLN A 167 11.75 5.97 12.88
N ASP A 168 12.48 5.11 12.16
CA ASP A 168 12.99 5.45 10.82
C ASP A 168 11.85 5.68 9.84
N ILE A 169 10.83 4.80 9.86
CA ILE A 169 9.66 4.92 8.98
C ILE A 169 8.84 6.17 9.33
N GLU A 170 8.57 6.43 10.61
CA GLU A 170 7.87 7.66 11.04
C GLU A 170 8.63 8.92 10.59
N ARG A 171 9.97 8.91 10.70
CA ARG A 171 10.83 10.01 10.20
C ARG A 171 10.75 10.15 8.69
N GLN A 172 10.77 9.05 7.94
CA GLN A 172 10.65 9.06 6.48
C GLN A 172 9.28 9.55 6.01
N ILE A 173 8.19 9.13 6.64
CA ILE A 173 6.84 9.65 6.39
C ILE A 173 6.84 11.17 6.55
N ARG A 174 7.37 11.68 7.66
CA ARG A 174 7.48 13.13 7.90
C ARG A 174 8.33 13.81 6.83
N ALA A 175 9.48 13.24 6.47
CA ALA A 175 10.39 13.82 5.50
C ALA A 175 9.73 13.94 4.11
N VAL A 176 8.98 12.93 3.68
CA VAL A 176 8.20 12.97 2.43
C VAL A 176 7.19 14.11 2.46
N LEU A 177 6.39 14.21 3.53
CA LEU A 177 5.35 15.23 3.65
C LEU A 177 5.93 16.66 3.68
N VAL A 178 7.01 16.86 4.45
CA VAL A 178 7.72 18.16 4.53
C VAL A 178 8.34 18.52 3.19
N GLY A 179 9.00 17.57 2.52
CA GLY A 179 9.61 17.79 1.21
C GLY A 179 8.58 18.24 0.17
N VAL A 180 7.42 17.59 0.11
CA VAL A 180 6.32 18.00 -0.77
C VAL A 180 5.85 19.42 -0.45
N ALA A 181 5.67 19.75 0.83
CA ALA A 181 5.24 21.10 1.24
C ALA A 181 6.23 22.20 0.81
N VAL A 182 7.53 21.95 0.94
CA VAL A 182 8.58 22.90 0.52
C VAL A 182 8.53 23.14 -0.99
N GLU A 183 8.47 22.08 -1.80
CA GLU A 183 8.40 22.18 -3.26
C GLU A 183 7.07 22.78 -3.75
N HIS A 184 5.98 22.54 -3.02
CA HIS A 184 4.69 23.16 -3.29
C HIS A 184 4.72 24.68 -3.08
N ALA A 185 5.22 25.13 -1.92
CA ALA A 185 5.35 26.56 -1.62
C ALA A 185 6.29 27.29 -2.60
N ALA A 186 7.40 26.64 -3.00
CA ALA A 186 8.33 27.19 -3.97
C ALA A 186 7.67 27.45 -5.34
N ARG A 187 6.75 26.58 -5.78
CA ARG A 187 5.99 26.75 -7.04
C ARG A 187 4.93 27.84 -6.97
N GLN A 188 4.38 28.11 -5.79
CA GLN A 188 3.38 29.17 -5.58
C GLN A 188 4.00 30.57 -5.49
N THR A 189 5.30 30.67 -5.16
CA THR A 189 5.99 31.95 -5.09
C THR A 189 6.30 32.45 -6.50
N PRO A 190 5.74 33.59 -6.97
CA PRO A 190 6.00 34.07 -8.32
C PRO A 190 7.47 34.42 -8.49
N SER A 191 8.08 33.95 -9.58
CA SER A 191 9.39 34.43 -10.04
C SER A 191 9.33 35.95 -10.23
N SER A 192 9.98 36.70 -9.33
CA SER A 192 10.16 38.15 -9.43
C SER A 192 11.29 38.52 -10.39
N ASP A 193 11.43 37.82 -11.52
CA ASP A 193 12.46 38.11 -12.53
C ASP A 193 11.80 38.62 -13.83
N SER A 194 11.33 39.86 -13.76
CA SER A 194 11.04 40.68 -14.94
C SER A 194 11.34 42.17 -14.68
N SER A 195 12.49 42.48 -14.08
CA SER A 195 13.04 43.85 -14.07
C SER A 195 14.35 43.88 -14.85
N GLY A 196 14.23 43.69 -16.17
CA GLY A 196 15.34 43.69 -17.11
C GLY A 196 14.94 44.21 -18.48
N VAL A 197 14.33 45.41 -18.55
CA VAL A 197 14.31 46.19 -19.80
C VAL A 197 14.86 47.59 -19.52
N ARG A 198 16.02 47.80 -20.14
CA ARG A 198 16.85 48.99 -20.23
C ARG A 198 16.13 50.11 -20.99
N ALA A 199 16.13 51.34 -20.47
CA ALA A 199 16.07 52.56 -21.28
C ALA A 199 16.47 53.81 -20.48
N LYS A 200 17.77 54.15 -20.51
CA LYS A 200 18.30 55.40 -21.08
C LYS A 200 19.82 55.32 -21.17
#